data_AF-A0A5N5TKQ3-F1
#
_entry.id   AF-A0A5N5TKQ3-F1
#
_cell.length_a   1.000
_cell.length_b   1.000
_cell.length_c   1.000
_cell.angle_alpha   90.00
_cell.angle_beta   90.00
_cell.angle_gamma   90.00
#
_symmetry.space_group_name_H-M   'P 1'
#
loop_
_entity.id
_entity.type
_entity.pdbx_description
1 polymer ?
#
loop_
_entity_poly.entity_id
_entity_poly.type
_entity_poly.pdbx_seq_one_letter_code
_entity_poly.pdbx_strand_id
1 'polypeptide(L)'
;CEGKQYDEKSDIWALGCILYEMACLQKTFEGPICSIKGNYSPGFRQLVRDLLQRDPEFRPTACEIVTDRLPELLAQFDFESLGVDEIDEQLRLSIESGRHSPTWKNVLFILGEK
;
A
#
# COMPACT_ATOMS: atom_id res chain seq x y z
N CYS A 1 -11.39 -12.73 -11.20
CA CYS A 1 -10.41 -12.35 -12.23
C CYS A 1 -11.05 -12.58 -13.60
N GLU A 2 -11.24 -11.53 -14.40
CA GLU A 2 -11.92 -11.60 -15.72
C GLU A 2 -11.00 -12.11 -16.86
N GLY A 3 -9.83 -12.67 -16.53
CA GLY A 3 -8.86 -13.14 -17.53
C GLY A 3 -8.14 -12.02 -18.31
N LYS A 4 -8.32 -10.76 -17.93
CA LYS A 4 -7.56 -9.62 -18.46
C LYS A 4 -6.09 -9.72 -18.04
N GLN A 5 -5.20 -9.18 -18.88
CA GLN A 5 -3.78 -9.11 -18.59
C GLN A 5 -3.55 -8.28 -17.33
N TYR A 6 -2.65 -8.75 -16.48
CA TYR A 6 -2.23 -8.03 -15.27
C TYR A 6 -1.58 -6.70 -15.65
N ASP A 7 -1.91 -5.66 -14.90
CA ASP A 7 -1.43 -4.30 -15.10
C ASP A 7 -1.21 -3.60 -13.74
N GLU A 8 -0.64 -2.40 -13.77
CA GLU A 8 -0.43 -1.56 -12.58
C GLU A 8 -1.73 -1.29 -11.80
N LYS A 9 -2.87 -1.18 -12.49
CA LYS A 9 -4.16 -0.93 -11.85
C LYS A 9 -4.64 -2.16 -11.08
N SER A 10 -4.17 -3.35 -11.43
CA SER A 10 -4.39 -4.58 -10.69
C SER A 10 -3.66 -4.56 -9.34
N ASP A 11 -2.43 -4.03 -9.27
CA ASP A 11 -1.71 -3.79 -8.01
C ASP A 11 -2.47 -2.82 -7.10
N ILE A 12 -2.97 -1.72 -7.67
CA ILE A 12 -3.73 -0.69 -6.91
C ILE A 12 -4.99 -1.28 -6.27
N TRP A 13 -5.70 -2.16 -6.99
CA TRP A 13 -6.85 -2.86 -6.45
C TRP A 13 -6.46 -3.82 -5.31
N ALA A 14 -5.38 -4.59 -5.49
CA ALA A 14 -4.88 -5.49 -4.46
C ALA A 14 -4.48 -4.73 -3.19
N LEU A 15 -3.84 -3.57 -3.34
CA LEU A 15 -3.54 -2.65 -2.23
C LEU A 15 -4.82 -2.20 -1.52
N GLY A 16 -5.85 -1.81 -2.27
CA GLY A 16 -7.16 -1.46 -1.71
C GLY A 16 -7.77 -2.58 -0.87
N CYS A 17 -7.65 -3.83 -1.33
CA CYS A 17 -8.11 -5.00 -0.59
C CYS A 17 -7.35 -5.19 0.74
N ILE A 18 -6.02 -5.05 0.71
CA ILE A 18 -5.17 -5.21 1.90
C ILE A 18 -5.49 -4.11 2.92
N LEU A 19 -5.58 -2.85 2.48
CA LEU A 19 -5.92 -1.72 3.36
C LEU A 19 -7.31 -1.88 3.97
N TYR A 20 -8.30 -2.32 3.20
CA TYR A 20 -9.63 -2.61 3.71
C TYR A 20 -9.61 -3.73 4.74
N GLU A 21 -8.90 -4.83 4.47
CA GLU A 21 -8.83 -5.97 5.37
C GLU A 21 -8.13 -5.61 6.69
N MET A 22 -7.06 -4.82 6.65
CA MET A 22 -6.42 -4.29 7.86
C MET A 22 -7.35 -3.38 8.67
N ALA A 23 -8.17 -2.57 7.99
CA ALA A 23 -9.05 -1.61 8.66
C ALA A 23 -10.34 -2.25 9.21
N CYS A 24 -10.85 -3.29 8.56
CA CYS A 24 -12.10 -3.94 8.91
C CYS A 24 -11.91 -5.29 9.61
N LEU A 25 -10.69 -5.86 9.60
CA LEU A 25 -10.39 -7.24 10.02
C LEU A 25 -11.29 -8.29 9.35
N GLN A 26 -11.71 -7.99 8.12
CA GLN A 26 -12.59 -8.82 7.31
C GLN A 26 -12.15 -8.75 5.86
N LYS A 27 -12.18 -9.88 5.17
CA LYS A 27 -11.85 -9.93 3.75
C LYS A 27 -12.75 -9.03 2.94
N THR A 28 -12.12 -8.32 2.02
CA THR A 28 -12.81 -7.49 1.03
C THR A 28 -13.72 -8.41 0.20
N PHE A 29 -15.02 -8.07 0.11
CA PHE A 29 -16.06 -8.78 -0.65
C PHE A 29 -16.67 -10.07 -0.04
N GLU A 30 -16.27 -10.52 1.15
CA GLU A 30 -16.94 -11.65 1.85
C GLU A 30 -18.19 -11.20 2.67
N GLY A 31 -18.65 -9.96 2.48
CA GLY A 31 -19.84 -9.40 3.10
C GLY A 31 -20.29 -8.11 2.39
N PRO A 32 -21.36 -7.43 2.85
CA PRO A 32 -21.66 -6.09 2.37
C PRO A 32 -20.41 -5.24 2.56
N ILE A 33 -19.98 -4.51 1.51
CA ILE A 33 -18.85 -3.57 1.60
C ILE A 33 -19.22 -2.60 2.74
N CYS A 34 -18.72 -2.90 3.92
CA CYS A 34 -19.03 -2.13 5.09
C CYS A 34 -18.21 -0.87 4.94
N SER A 35 -18.87 0.28 4.99
CA SER A 35 -18.18 1.54 5.24
C SER A 35 -17.20 1.29 6.38
N ILE A 36 -15.89 1.45 6.11
CA ILE A 36 -14.80 1.12 7.04
C ILE A 36 -15.21 1.56 8.46
N LYS A 37 -15.54 0.59 9.30
CA LYS A 37 -16.18 0.81 10.60
C LYS A 37 -15.07 1.10 11.61
N GLY A 38 -14.95 2.36 12.04
CA GLY A 38 -13.94 2.76 13.01
C GLY A 38 -13.53 4.23 12.88
N ASN A 39 -12.64 4.68 13.77
CA ASN A 39 -12.12 6.05 13.81
C ASN A 39 -11.00 6.30 12.77
N TYR A 40 -11.23 5.89 11.52
CA TYR A 40 -10.34 6.24 10.42
C TYR A 40 -10.64 7.63 9.88
N SER A 41 -9.61 8.35 9.45
CA SER A 41 -9.79 9.70 8.88
C SER A 41 -10.66 9.64 7.62
N PRO A 42 -11.45 10.69 7.32
CA PRO A 42 -12.22 10.77 6.09
C PRO A 42 -11.36 10.56 4.84
N GLY A 43 -10.13 11.09 4.83
CA GLY A 43 -9.19 10.92 3.73
C GLY A 43 -8.78 9.46 3.52
N PHE A 44 -8.51 8.70 4.60
CA PHE A 44 -8.16 7.29 4.48
C PHE A 44 -9.33 6.48 3.90
N ARG A 45 -10.55 6.74 4.39
CA ARG A 45 -11.75 6.07 3.87
C ARG A 45 -11.99 6.38 2.39
N GLN A 46 -11.71 7.62 1.98
CA GLN A 46 -11.80 8.02 0.57
C GLN A 46 -10.74 7.32 -0.28
N LEU A 47 -9.48 7.26 0.19
CA LEU A 47 -8.40 6.56 -0.49
C LEU A 47 -8.77 5.09 -0.76
N VAL A 48 -9.15 4.34 0.27
CA VAL A 48 -9.51 2.92 0.10
C VAL A 48 -10.68 2.75 -0.88
N ARG A 49 -11.67 3.66 -0.86
CA ARG A 49 -12.77 3.64 -1.83
C ARG A 49 -12.29 3.82 -3.26
N ASP A 50 -11.34 4.72 -3.49
CA ASP A 50 -10.84 5.03 -4.82
C ASP A 50 -9.92 3.91 -5.36
N LEU A 51 -9.19 3.23 -4.48
CA LEU A 51 -8.41 2.03 -4.84
C LEU A 51 -9.31 0.86 -5.26
N LEU A 52 -10.50 0.74 -4.63
CA LEU A 52 -11.48 -0.32 -4.88
C LEU A 52 -12.53 0.05 -5.94
N GLN A 53 -12.24 1.01 -6.82
CA GLN A 53 -13.12 1.32 -7.96
C GLN A 53 -13.16 0.14 -8.93
N ARG A 54 -14.38 -0.31 -9.27
CA ARG A 54 -14.58 -1.48 -10.15
C ARG A 54 -13.93 -1.29 -11.50
N ASP A 55 -14.11 -0.12 -12.07
CA ASP A 55 -13.49 0.27 -13.33
C ASP A 55 -12.05 0.78 -13.06
N PRO A 56 -11.01 0.13 -13.63
CA PRO A 56 -9.60 0.47 -13.43
C PRO A 56 -9.24 1.92 -13.76
N GLU A 57 -9.94 2.55 -14.71
CA GLU A 57 -9.65 3.91 -15.16
C GLU A 57 -9.86 4.95 -14.07
N PHE A 58 -10.77 4.69 -13.12
CA PHE A 58 -11.03 5.59 -12.01
C PHE A 58 -10.13 5.35 -10.79
N ARG A 59 -9.28 4.32 -10.82
CA ARG A 59 -8.31 4.10 -9.75
C ARG A 59 -7.15 5.09 -9.93
N PRO A 60 -6.66 5.72 -8.87
CA PRO A 60 -5.45 6.55 -8.96
C PRO A 60 -4.24 5.68 -9.29
N THR A 61 -3.24 6.27 -9.92
CA THR A 61 -1.91 5.68 -10.13
C THR A 61 -1.12 5.66 -8.82
N ALA A 62 -0.10 4.81 -8.75
CA ALA A 62 0.81 4.78 -7.60
C ALA A 62 1.48 6.15 -7.37
N CYS A 63 1.82 6.85 -8.46
CA CYS A 63 2.39 8.19 -8.41
C CYS A 63 1.43 9.18 -7.73
N GLU A 64 0.18 9.28 -8.20
CA GLU A 64 -0.83 10.18 -7.61
C GLU A 64 -1.11 9.86 -6.13
N ILE A 65 -1.10 8.58 -5.75
CA ILE A 65 -1.26 8.20 -4.34
C ILE A 65 -0.12 8.80 -3.50
N VAL A 66 1.12 8.65 -3.95
CA VAL A 66 2.31 9.12 -3.22
C VAL A 66 2.43 10.64 -3.22
N THR A 67 2.13 11.30 -4.33
CA THR A 67 2.33 12.75 -4.45
C THR A 67 1.17 13.56 -3.91
N ASP A 68 -0.07 13.08 -4.10
CA ASP A 68 -1.25 13.93 -3.89
C ASP A 68 -2.08 13.48 -2.68
N ARG A 69 -2.03 12.19 -2.31
CA ARG A 69 -2.92 11.64 -1.27
C ARG A 69 -2.20 11.41 0.05
N LEU A 70 -1.02 10.81 0.01
CA LEU A 70 -0.26 10.51 1.22
C LEU A 70 0.16 11.76 1.99
N PRO A 71 0.65 12.86 1.38
CA PRO A 71 1.12 14.01 2.17
C PRO A 71 0.03 14.59 3.07
N GLU A 72 -1.20 14.72 2.58
CA GLU A 72 -2.34 15.19 3.38
C GLU A 72 -2.70 14.20 4.49
N LEU A 73 -2.66 12.90 4.21
CA LEU A 73 -2.93 11.85 5.19
C LEU A 73 -1.82 11.72 6.24
N LEU A 74 -0.59 12.07 5.89
CA LEU A 74 0.56 11.96 6.77
C LEU A 74 0.77 13.24 7.59
N ALA A 75 0.33 14.40 7.11
CA ALA A 75 0.43 15.68 7.82
C ALA A 75 -0.31 15.69 9.18
N GLN A 76 -1.27 14.77 9.38
CA GLN A 76 -1.97 14.58 10.66
C GLN A 76 -1.17 13.73 11.67
N PHE A 77 -0.01 13.19 11.29
CA PHE A 77 0.88 12.44 12.17
C PHE A 77 2.15 13.24 12.46
N ASP A 78 2.50 13.31 13.73
CA ASP A 78 3.80 13.80 14.17
C ASP A 78 4.80 12.64 14.16
N PHE A 79 5.62 12.57 13.11
CA PHE A 79 6.60 11.50 12.93
C PHE A 79 7.74 11.56 13.95
N GLU A 80 8.07 12.74 14.47
CA GLU A 80 9.08 12.90 15.53
C GLU A 80 8.57 12.27 16.83
N SER A 81 7.30 12.49 17.16
CA SER A 81 6.65 11.85 18.31
C SER A 81 6.53 10.32 18.20
N LEU A 82 6.56 9.75 16.98
CA LEU A 82 6.42 8.31 16.74
C LEU A 82 7.77 7.58 16.68
N GLY A 83 8.90 8.30 16.77
CA GLY A 83 10.26 7.71 16.80
C GLY A 83 10.67 7.06 15.47
N VAL A 84 10.12 7.53 14.34
CA VAL A 84 10.31 6.88 13.04
C VAL A 84 11.74 7.00 12.52
N ASP A 85 12.49 8.03 12.93
CA ASP A 85 13.91 8.20 12.58
C ASP A 85 14.78 7.02 13.06
N GLU A 86 14.44 6.38 14.18
CA GLU A 86 15.18 5.22 14.70
C GLU A 86 14.84 3.94 13.92
N ILE A 87 13.60 3.85 13.42
CA ILE A 87 13.12 2.72 12.62
C ILE A 87 13.69 2.79 11.20
N ASP A 88 13.76 3.98 10.58
CA ASP A 88 14.29 4.12 9.21
C ASP A 88 15.77 3.72 9.15
N GLU A 89 16.60 4.13 10.12
CA GLU A 89 18.01 3.74 10.14
C GLU A 89 18.19 2.24 10.40
N GLN A 90 17.45 1.65 11.36
CA GLN A 90 17.51 0.20 11.59
C GLN A 90 16.98 -0.61 10.40
N LEU A 91 15.91 -0.15 9.75
CA LEU A 91 15.32 -0.81 8.60
C LEU A 91 16.25 -0.68 7.38
N ARG A 92 16.84 0.51 7.16
CA ARG A 92 17.84 0.77 6.13
C ARG A 92 19.07 -0.11 6.33
N LEU A 93 19.62 -0.18 7.54
CA LEU A 93 20.73 -1.06 7.88
C LEU A 93 20.36 -2.54 7.66
N SER A 94 19.13 -2.92 7.98
CA SER A 94 18.62 -4.29 7.75
C SER A 94 18.44 -4.60 6.25
N ILE A 95 17.99 -3.63 5.45
CA ILE A 95 17.85 -3.76 3.99
C ILE A 95 19.23 -3.80 3.32
N GLU A 96 20.16 -2.95 3.74
CA GLU A 96 21.56 -2.93 3.26
C GLU A 96 22.28 -4.24 3.63
N SER A 97 22.12 -4.70 4.88
CA SER A 97 22.63 -6.01 5.33
C SER A 97 22.01 -7.16 4.53
N GLY A 98 20.70 -7.09 4.29
CA GLY A 98 19.97 -8.02 3.44
C GLY A 98 20.54 -8.07 2.02
N ARG A 99 20.78 -6.91 1.40
CA ARG A 99 21.33 -6.79 0.03
C ARG A 99 22.64 -7.55 -0.20
N HIS A 100 23.45 -7.71 0.85
CA HIS A 100 24.71 -8.46 0.81
C HIS A 100 24.56 -9.97 1.09
N SER A 101 23.39 -10.42 1.57
CA SER A 101 23.10 -11.83 1.79
C SER A 101 22.98 -12.61 0.47
N PRO A 102 23.45 -13.87 0.42
CA PRO A 102 23.27 -14.75 -0.73
C PRO A 102 21.82 -14.89 -1.20
N THR A 103 20.85 -14.73 -0.30
CA THR A 103 19.42 -14.82 -0.60
C THR A 103 18.91 -13.67 -1.46
N TRP A 104 19.42 -12.45 -1.26
CA TRP A 104 19.00 -11.27 -2.02
C TRP A 104 19.63 -11.22 -3.42
N LYS A 105 20.78 -11.88 -3.62
CA LYS A 105 21.34 -12.13 -4.97
C LYS A 105 20.39 -12.97 -5.82
N ASN A 106 19.68 -13.93 -5.23
CA ASN A 106 18.66 -14.71 -5.93
C ASN A 106 17.40 -13.88 -6.24
N VAL A 107 17.05 -12.92 -5.40
CA VAL A 107 15.94 -11.99 -5.65
C VAL A 107 16.25 -11.06 -6.81
N LEU A 108 17.44 -10.45 -6.84
CA LEU A 108 17.92 -9.63 -7.99
C LEU A 108 18.01 -10.46 -9.28
N PHE A 109 18.45 -11.73 -9.20
CA PHE A 109 18.46 -12.65 -10.34
C PHE A 109 17.06 -12.96 -10.87
N ILE A 110 16.05 -13.07 -9.99
CA ILE A 110 14.64 -13.25 -10.39
C ILE A 110 14.06 -11.97 -11.01
N LEU A 111 14.51 -10.79 -10.56
CA LEU A 111 14.04 -9.49 -11.06
C LEU A 111 14.72 -9.03 -12.36
N GLY A 112 15.66 -9.81 -12.90
CA GLY A 112 16.16 -9.63 -14.28
C GLY A 112 17.07 -8.43 -14.50
N GLU A 113 17.62 -7.82 -13.45
CA GLU A 113 18.68 -6.82 -13.59
C GLU A 113 20.03 -7.53 -13.83
N LYS A 114 20.64 -7.27 -14.99
CA LYS A 114 21.99 -7.73 -15.35
C LYS A 114 23.06 -6.83 -14.78
#